data_AF-A0A0D2AW76-F1
#
_entry.id   AF-A0A0D2AW76-F1
#
_cell.length_a   1.000
_cell.length_b   1.000
_cell.length_c   1.000
_cell.angle_alpha   90.00
_cell.angle_beta   90.00
_cell.angle_gamma   90.00
#
_symmetry.space_group_name_H-M   'P 1'
#
loop_
_entity.id
_entity.type
_entity.pdbx_description
1 polymer ?
#
loop_
_entity_poly.entity_id
_entity_poly.type
_entity_poly.pdbx_seq_one_letter_code
_entity_poly.pdbx_strand_id
1 'polypeptide(L)'
;MSYKRSSLAGKAYVASLVNYLDRDIDATVSAPERPQLSETAIVPDGSVNHKQYFAYSKGAYRYLGAQSLLLDLDALDDWVERAQTNSALDFPFHTNMDCAVISPDLHRYLSRHFTDSVQKMYPILNPSYRWLTSDDVVDLHSAPNEAFLQQMVYAISCRSNQNDTLFFHPLATVAHSKALQYFEKATADSSISTLQVAVLLVLYSLFDPLSGNLSQQVGFAARLAIELTGSEPDESSPMLSTLIKVTYCLENQACGFLDRPASMQEPGTPLTLSVTDPLDFLCTLYRIQARTRAGLLDDNLRNTLLLLDDDALERLHPNLLSTLRETQFMLHPTALAATELTTVYLNDRYIPTVLTPHWVFKAASVIVEAVPATQDASQSRLLQNYGHATALLGKWSARWDAARVLLQCLQLKVKGGM
;
A
#
# COMPACT_ATOMS: atom_id res chain seq x y z
N MET A 1 0.19 -34.63 -3.17
CA MET A 1 1.41 -34.10 -2.52
C MET A 1 1.02 -32.92 -1.62
N SER A 2 1.68 -32.80 -0.47
CA SER A 2 1.11 -32.35 0.81
C SER A 2 0.91 -30.82 0.97
N TYR A 3 -0.35 -30.37 1.02
CA TYR A 3 -0.81 -29.05 1.47
C TYR A 3 -0.77 -28.94 3.01
N LYS A 4 0.42 -28.88 3.63
CA LYS A 4 0.53 -28.82 5.12
C LYS A 4 1.23 -27.60 5.72
N ARG A 5 1.79 -26.67 4.93
CA ARG A 5 2.55 -25.52 5.50
C ARG A 5 1.72 -24.26 5.81
N SER A 6 0.67 -23.94 5.05
CA SER A 6 -0.14 -22.73 5.31
C SER A 6 -0.97 -22.81 6.61
N SER A 7 -1.43 -24.02 6.96
CA SER A 7 -2.16 -24.32 8.20
C SER A 7 -1.34 -24.06 9.46
N LEU A 8 -0.01 -24.29 9.42
CA LEU A 8 0.88 -24.13 10.58
C LEU A 8 1.17 -22.66 10.89
N ALA A 9 1.35 -21.82 9.87
CA ALA A 9 1.57 -20.38 10.05
C ALA A 9 0.35 -19.68 10.67
N GLY A 10 -0.87 -20.04 10.23
CA GLY A 10 -2.10 -19.52 10.81
C GLY A 10 -2.33 -19.95 12.27
N LYS A 11 -1.98 -21.19 12.62
CA LYS A 11 -2.07 -21.70 14.00
C LYS A 11 -1.04 -21.04 14.94
N ALA A 12 0.17 -20.78 14.46
CA ALA A 12 1.20 -20.08 15.22
C ALA A 12 0.80 -18.62 15.52
N TYR A 13 0.18 -17.94 14.56
CA TYR A 13 -0.36 -16.58 14.74
C TYR A 13 -1.43 -16.49 15.84
N VAL A 14 -2.45 -17.34 15.77
CA VAL A 14 -3.55 -17.33 16.75
C VAL A 14 -3.01 -17.66 18.15
N ALA A 15 -2.14 -18.67 18.25
CA ALA A 15 -1.51 -19.03 19.52
C ALA A 15 -0.67 -17.88 20.11
N SER A 16 0.09 -17.16 19.27
CA SER A 16 0.89 -16.02 19.74
C SER A 16 0.04 -14.83 20.16
N LEU A 17 -1.08 -14.55 19.48
CA LEU A 17 -1.99 -13.47 19.86
C LEU A 17 -2.71 -13.79 21.19
N VAL A 18 -3.17 -15.03 21.36
CA VAL A 18 -3.82 -15.48 22.61
C VAL A 18 -2.84 -15.38 23.78
N ASN A 19 -1.62 -15.90 23.62
CA ASN A 19 -0.58 -15.80 24.65
C ASN A 19 -0.21 -14.35 25.02
N TYR A 20 -0.30 -13.42 24.05
CA TYR A 20 -0.05 -12.01 24.30
C TYR A 20 -1.21 -11.36 25.06
N LEU A 21 -2.46 -11.64 24.67
CA LEU A 21 -3.65 -11.12 25.34
C LEU A 21 -3.78 -11.64 26.78
N ASP A 22 -3.50 -12.92 27.02
CA ASP A 22 -3.55 -13.49 28.37
C ASP A 22 -2.55 -12.79 29.31
N ARG A 23 -1.36 -12.43 28.82
CA ARG A 23 -0.34 -11.71 29.61
C ARG A 23 -0.67 -10.24 29.84
N ASP A 24 -1.31 -9.58 28.88
CA ASP A 24 -1.74 -8.18 29.04
C ASP A 24 -2.93 -8.07 30.02
N ILE A 25 -3.82 -9.07 30.00
CA ILE A 25 -4.87 -9.24 31.00
C ILE A 25 -4.26 -9.50 32.39
N ASP A 26 -3.23 -10.34 32.49
CA ASP A 26 -2.51 -10.58 33.75
C ASP A 26 -1.74 -9.33 34.25
N ALA A 27 -1.20 -8.52 33.33
CA ALA A 27 -0.51 -7.28 33.65
C ALA A 27 -1.47 -6.16 34.11
N THR A 28 -2.69 -6.10 33.57
CA THR A 28 -3.70 -5.08 33.94
C THR A 28 -4.41 -5.34 35.28
N VAL A 29 -4.29 -6.55 35.85
CA VAL A 29 -4.72 -6.86 37.23
C VAL A 29 -3.69 -6.38 38.28
N SER A 30 -2.50 -6.00 37.84
CA SER A 30 -1.49 -5.30 38.64
C SER A 30 -1.49 -3.81 38.26
N ALA A 31 -1.38 -2.89 39.22
CA ALA A 31 -1.59 -1.43 39.05
C ALA A 31 -0.76 -0.77 37.90
N PRO A 32 -1.14 0.45 37.43
CA PRO A 32 -0.84 0.92 36.08
C PRO A 32 0.57 1.52 35.98
N GLU A 33 1.51 0.75 35.43
CA GLU A 33 2.70 1.29 34.80
C GLU A 33 2.56 1.21 33.27
N ARG A 34 3.09 2.24 32.59
CA ARG A 34 3.07 2.39 31.13
C ARG A 34 3.44 1.07 30.43
N PRO A 35 2.80 0.71 29.30
CA PRO A 35 3.15 -0.51 28.58
C PRO A 35 4.56 -0.37 27.98
N GLN A 36 5.56 -0.86 28.69
CA GLN A 36 6.88 -1.17 28.16
C GLN A 36 6.80 -2.50 27.42
N LEU A 37 7.51 -2.64 26.29
CA LEU A 37 7.65 -3.93 25.61
C LEU A 37 8.26 -4.94 26.58
N SER A 38 7.44 -5.92 27.00
CA SER A 38 7.92 -7.01 27.83
C SER A 38 8.64 -8.05 26.96
N GLU A 39 9.95 -8.20 27.18
CA GLU A 39 10.76 -9.28 26.61
C GLU A 39 10.26 -10.66 27.08
N THR A 40 9.98 -11.55 26.13
CA THR A 40 9.71 -12.95 26.42
C THR A 40 11.00 -13.73 26.69
N ALA A 41 11.02 -14.43 27.84
CA ALA A 41 12.05 -15.40 28.22
C ALA A 41 12.16 -16.58 27.23
N ILE A 42 13.40 -17.00 27.01
CA ILE A 42 13.87 -18.01 26.05
C ILE A 42 13.50 -19.42 26.55
N VAL A 43 12.78 -20.20 25.74
CA VAL A 43 12.77 -21.67 25.82
C VAL A 43 13.61 -22.19 24.65
N PRO A 44 14.67 -22.98 24.88
CA PRO A 44 15.56 -23.43 23.83
C PRO A 44 14.93 -24.64 23.12
N ASP A 45 14.40 -24.43 21.92
CA ASP A 45 14.19 -25.52 20.97
C ASP A 45 14.58 -25.05 19.55
N GLY A 46 15.34 -25.89 18.85
CA GLY A 46 16.20 -25.57 17.70
C GLY A 46 15.49 -25.21 16.39
N SER A 47 14.27 -24.68 16.44
CA SER A 47 13.64 -24.01 15.32
C SER A 47 13.99 -22.53 15.35
N VAL A 48 14.27 -21.91 14.20
CA VAL A 48 14.43 -20.45 14.09
C VAL A 48 13.10 -19.82 14.52
N ASN A 49 12.96 -19.53 15.82
CA ASN A 49 11.76 -18.96 16.42
C ASN A 49 11.64 -17.52 15.94
N HIS A 50 10.84 -17.32 14.89
CA HIS A 50 10.50 -15.98 14.42
C HIS A 50 9.60 -15.35 15.49
N LYS A 51 10.19 -14.49 16.33
CA LYS A 51 9.47 -13.78 17.40
C LYS A 51 8.38 -12.93 16.75
N GLN A 52 7.13 -13.16 17.17
CA GLN A 52 5.97 -12.44 16.68
C GLN A 52 5.73 -11.20 17.53
N TYR A 53 5.41 -10.08 16.88
CA TYR A 53 5.25 -8.79 17.55
C TYR A 53 3.89 -8.16 17.26
N PHE A 54 3.36 -7.44 18.24
CA PHE A 54 2.06 -6.79 18.21
C PHE A 54 2.19 -5.36 18.77
N ALA A 55 1.48 -4.40 18.16
CA ALA A 55 1.36 -3.04 18.65
C ALA A 55 -0.10 -2.69 18.91
N TYR A 56 -0.38 -2.08 20.05
CA TYR A 56 -1.72 -1.57 20.37
C TYR A 56 -1.89 -0.15 19.80
N SER A 57 -2.93 0.06 18.98
CA SER A 57 -3.22 1.39 18.44
C SER A 57 -4.72 1.60 18.28
N LYS A 58 -5.23 2.69 18.88
CA LYS A 58 -6.63 3.12 18.82
C LYS A 58 -7.64 2.00 19.16
N GLY A 59 -7.43 1.30 20.28
CA GLY A 59 -8.40 0.31 20.76
C GLY A 59 -8.18 -1.12 20.27
N ALA A 60 -7.21 -1.38 19.38
CA ALA A 60 -6.99 -2.71 18.83
C ALA A 60 -5.51 -3.06 18.68
N TYR A 61 -5.17 -4.34 18.91
CA TYR A 61 -3.86 -4.88 18.61
C TYR A 61 -3.67 -5.11 17.11
N ARG A 62 -2.47 -4.78 16.64
CA ARG A 62 -2.03 -4.94 15.26
C ARG A 62 -0.77 -5.78 15.24
N TYR A 63 -0.84 -6.93 14.57
CA TYR A 63 0.36 -7.74 14.35
C TYR A 63 1.32 -7.01 13.41
N LEU A 64 2.58 -6.89 13.84
CA LEU A 64 3.61 -6.19 13.09
C LEU A 64 4.37 -7.14 12.15
N GLY A 65 4.51 -8.42 12.48
CA GLY A 65 5.42 -9.30 11.74
C GLY A 65 6.76 -9.42 12.46
N ALA A 66 7.49 -10.52 12.21
CA ALA A 66 8.79 -10.75 12.83
C ALA A 66 9.90 -9.89 12.23
N GLN A 67 9.71 -9.46 10.98
CA GLN A 67 10.66 -8.63 10.22
C GLN A 67 10.14 -7.21 9.95
N SER A 68 9.14 -6.75 10.72
CA SER A 68 8.61 -5.40 10.53
C SER A 68 9.55 -4.34 11.09
N LEU A 69 9.81 -3.31 10.28
CA LEU A 69 10.60 -2.15 10.71
C LEU A 69 9.97 -1.35 11.85
N LEU A 70 8.66 -1.52 12.12
CA LEU A 70 7.99 -0.89 13.25
C LEU A 70 8.57 -1.34 14.61
N LEU A 71 9.36 -2.43 14.62
CA LEU A 71 10.05 -2.95 15.81
C LEU A 71 11.36 -2.22 16.13
N ASP A 72 11.98 -1.59 15.14
CA ASP A 72 13.19 -0.79 15.32
C ASP A 72 12.86 0.66 15.77
N LEU A 73 11.57 0.99 15.97
CA LEU A 73 11.10 2.35 16.23
C LEU A 73 10.89 2.68 17.71
N ASP A 74 10.96 1.69 18.63
CA ASP A 74 10.73 1.88 20.07
C ASP A 74 11.77 2.78 20.77
N ALA A 75 12.83 3.19 20.07
CA ALA A 75 13.87 4.08 20.59
C ALA A 75 13.53 5.59 20.49
N LEU A 76 12.32 5.98 20.06
CA LEU A 76 12.07 7.36 19.59
C LEU A 76 10.80 8.05 20.14
N ASP A 77 10.37 7.71 21.36
CA ASP A 77 9.05 8.13 21.90
C ASP A 77 8.91 9.61 22.35
N ASP A 78 9.95 10.45 22.28
CA ASP A 78 9.91 11.79 22.91
C ASP A 78 9.64 13.00 21.98
N TRP A 79 9.41 12.84 20.66
CA TRP A 79 9.66 13.95 19.72
C TRP A 79 8.51 14.41 18.80
N VAL A 80 7.25 14.00 19.02
CA VAL A 80 6.17 14.20 18.03
C VAL A 80 5.55 15.61 17.97
N GLU A 81 5.88 16.55 18.86
CA GLU A 81 5.34 17.92 18.78
C GLU A 81 6.23 18.90 17.99
N ARG A 82 6.06 18.97 16.65
CA ARG A 82 5.96 20.26 15.90
C ARG A 82 5.76 20.15 14.38
N ALA A 83 4.63 20.74 13.99
CA ALA A 83 4.20 21.50 12.81
C ALA A 83 4.91 21.47 11.42
N GLN A 84 3.98 21.49 10.46
CA GLN A 84 3.97 21.72 9.01
C GLN A 84 4.63 23.02 8.51
N THR A 85 5.06 23.03 7.23
CA THR A 85 4.87 24.09 6.20
C THR A 85 5.54 23.64 4.88
N ASN A 86 4.81 23.58 3.76
CA ASN A 86 4.62 24.54 2.65
C ASN A 86 5.37 24.13 1.35
N SER A 87 4.61 23.95 0.26
CA SER A 87 5.01 24.37 -1.09
C SER A 87 3.76 24.43 -1.97
N ALA A 88 3.54 25.57 -2.62
CA ALA A 88 2.42 25.84 -3.51
C ALA A 88 2.91 25.85 -4.97
N LEU A 89 2.18 25.14 -5.82
CA LEU A 89 2.15 25.34 -7.27
C LEU A 89 0.70 25.62 -7.67
N ASP A 90 0.52 26.56 -8.60
CA ASP A 90 -0.75 27.19 -8.94
C ASP A 90 -1.87 26.20 -9.27
N PHE A 91 -2.92 26.27 -8.45
CA PHE A 91 -4.18 25.57 -8.63
C PHE A 91 -5.20 26.51 -9.31
N PRO A 92 -5.95 26.07 -10.33
CA PRO A 92 -6.81 26.96 -11.13
C PRO A 92 -8.12 27.37 -10.44
N PHE A 93 -8.35 27.02 -9.17
CA PHE A 93 -9.58 27.37 -8.47
C PHE A 93 -9.31 28.10 -7.15
N HIS A 94 -9.60 29.41 -7.12
CA HIS A 94 -9.77 30.17 -5.89
C HIS A 94 -11.22 29.98 -5.39
N THR A 95 -11.56 28.80 -4.89
CA THR A 95 -12.88 28.57 -4.28
C THR A 95 -12.81 28.70 -2.77
N ASN A 96 -13.65 29.56 -2.22
CA ASN A 96 -13.91 29.66 -0.78
C ASN A 96 -14.27 28.27 -0.22
N MET A 97 -13.75 27.98 0.97
CA MET A 97 -13.77 26.70 1.67
C MET A 97 -15.16 26.30 2.20
N ASP A 98 -16.24 26.63 1.48
CA ASP A 98 -17.58 26.10 1.74
C ASP A 98 -17.65 24.70 1.13
N CYS A 99 -16.90 23.76 1.74
CA CYS A 99 -16.63 22.36 1.35
C CYS A 99 -17.86 21.44 1.20
N ALA A 100 -19.08 21.98 1.07
CA ALA A 100 -20.29 21.17 0.97
C ALA A 100 -20.61 20.73 -0.46
N VAL A 101 -20.25 21.52 -1.48
CA VAL A 101 -20.70 21.32 -2.87
C VAL A 101 -19.50 21.13 -3.80
N ILE A 102 -19.44 19.97 -4.45
CA ILE A 102 -18.45 19.69 -5.50
C ILE A 102 -18.94 20.37 -6.78
N SER A 103 -18.18 21.36 -7.27
CA SER A 103 -18.51 22.02 -8.53
C SER A 103 -18.34 21.06 -9.72
N PRO A 104 -19.01 21.29 -10.86
CA PRO A 104 -18.84 20.46 -12.07
C PRO A 104 -17.39 20.38 -12.55
N ASP A 105 -16.65 21.48 -12.46
CA ASP A 105 -15.23 21.49 -12.87
C ASP A 105 -14.35 20.67 -11.94
N LEU A 106 -14.60 20.73 -10.63
CA LEU A 106 -13.91 19.92 -9.65
C LEU A 106 -14.27 18.43 -9.81
N HIS A 107 -15.53 18.12 -10.09
CA HIS A 107 -15.96 16.77 -10.42
C HIS A 107 -15.19 16.22 -11.62
N ARG A 108 -15.15 16.96 -12.73
CA ARG A 108 -14.44 16.56 -13.96
C ARG A 108 -12.96 16.34 -13.68
N TYR A 109 -12.34 17.26 -12.94
CA TYR A 109 -10.94 17.16 -12.56
C TYR A 109 -10.66 15.88 -11.76
N LEU A 110 -11.42 15.64 -10.68
CA LEU A 110 -11.22 14.48 -9.81
C LEU A 110 -11.53 13.15 -10.54
N SER A 111 -12.64 13.07 -11.28
CA SER A 111 -13.00 11.88 -12.05
C SER A 111 -11.93 11.53 -13.09
N ARG A 112 -11.41 12.55 -13.79
CA ARG A 112 -10.33 12.38 -14.76
C ARG A 112 -9.05 11.95 -14.08
N HIS A 113 -8.66 12.60 -12.98
CA HIS A 113 -7.48 12.21 -12.20
C HIS A 113 -7.58 10.76 -11.72
N PHE A 114 -8.71 10.32 -11.18
CA PHE A 114 -8.92 8.92 -10.81
C PHE A 114 -8.74 7.97 -11.99
N THR A 115 -9.41 8.29 -13.10
CA THR A 115 -9.44 7.44 -14.29
C THR A 115 -8.06 7.34 -14.92
N ASP A 116 -7.33 8.45 -14.99
CA ASP A 116 -6.03 8.55 -15.61
C ASP A 116 -4.89 7.96 -14.78
N SER A 117 -5.12 7.73 -13.49
CA SER A 117 -4.08 7.35 -12.54
C SER A 117 -4.40 6.02 -11.84
N VAL A 118 -5.42 5.98 -10.98
CA VAL A 118 -5.80 4.80 -10.18
C VAL A 118 -6.49 3.73 -11.04
N GLN A 119 -7.49 4.10 -11.84
CA GLN A 119 -8.28 3.14 -12.63
C GLN A 119 -7.43 2.43 -13.70
N LYS A 120 -6.39 3.07 -14.25
CA LYS A 120 -5.44 2.42 -15.18
C LYS A 120 -4.66 1.27 -14.53
N MET A 121 -4.39 1.39 -13.23
CA MET A 121 -3.67 0.37 -12.45
C MET A 121 -4.64 -0.68 -11.89
N TYR A 122 -5.77 -0.22 -11.39
CA TYR A 122 -6.79 -1.00 -10.71
C TYR A 122 -8.15 -0.70 -11.35
N PRO A 123 -8.50 -1.40 -12.45
CA PRO A 123 -9.76 -1.18 -13.14
C PRO A 123 -10.94 -1.70 -12.31
N ILE A 124 -11.44 -0.86 -11.40
CA ILE A 124 -12.46 -1.22 -10.42
C ILE A 124 -13.85 -0.83 -10.90
N LEU A 125 -13.95 0.31 -11.57
CA LEU A 125 -15.23 0.87 -12.04
C LEU A 125 -15.56 0.43 -13.45
N ASN A 126 -16.86 0.33 -13.75
CA ASN A 126 -17.32 0.16 -15.13
C ASN A 126 -17.17 1.52 -15.86
N PRO A 127 -16.43 1.59 -16.98
CA PRO A 127 -16.32 2.82 -17.77
C PRO A 127 -17.65 3.39 -18.25
N SER A 128 -18.70 2.57 -18.27
CA SER A 128 -20.05 2.94 -18.70
C SER A 128 -20.84 3.75 -17.65
N TYR A 129 -20.30 3.95 -16.43
CA TYR A 129 -20.96 4.79 -15.44
C TYR A 129 -21.11 6.23 -15.95
N ARG A 130 -22.34 6.74 -15.98
CA ARG A 130 -22.65 8.07 -16.54
C ARG A 130 -21.93 9.19 -15.79
N TRP A 131 -21.87 9.12 -14.47
CA TRP A 131 -21.18 10.11 -13.64
C TRP A 131 -19.65 10.10 -13.83
N LEU A 132 -19.08 9.07 -14.47
CA LEU A 132 -17.65 9.05 -14.79
C LEU A 132 -17.34 9.79 -16.11
N THR A 133 -18.32 9.86 -17.01
CA THR A 133 -18.17 10.36 -18.39
C THR A 133 -18.93 11.66 -18.66
N SER A 134 -19.93 12.01 -17.84
CA SER A 134 -20.74 13.21 -18.00
C SER A 134 -20.03 14.45 -17.45
N ASP A 135 -20.18 15.57 -18.16
CA ASP A 135 -19.70 16.88 -17.74
C ASP A 135 -20.60 17.56 -16.70
N ASP A 136 -21.81 17.03 -16.48
CA ASP A 136 -22.77 17.56 -15.53
C ASP A 136 -22.69 16.83 -14.19
N VAL A 137 -22.82 17.59 -13.08
CA VAL A 137 -23.08 17.01 -11.76
C VAL A 137 -24.49 16.44 -11.83
N VAL A 138 -24.59 15.17 -12.18
CA VAL A 138 -25.87 14.47 -12.18
C VAL A 138 -26.39 14.51 -10.74
N ASP A 139 -27.57 15.12 -10.53
CA ASP A 139 -28.30 15.04 -9.28
C ASP A 139 -28.68 13.58 -9.07
N LEU A 140 -27.81 12.89 -8.36
CA LEU A 140 -27.85 11.46 -8.18
C LEU A 140 -28.93 11.15 -7.13
N HIS A 141 -30.18 11.01 -7.60
CA HIS A 141 -31.14 10.05 -7.03
C HIS A 141 -30.68 8.59 -7.25
N SER A 142 -29.38 8.35 -7.42
CA SER A 142 -28.83 7.05 -7.77
C SER A 142 -28.95 6.07 -6.64
N ALA A 143 -28.90 4.79 -7.03
CA ALA A 143 -28.71 3.70 -6.10
C ALA A 143 -27.58 4.03 -5.10
N PRO A 144 -27.73 3.69 -3.80
CA PRO A 144 -26.75 3.99 -2.76
C PRO A 144 -25.31 3.57 -3.12
N ASN A 145 -25.16 2.50 -3.90
CA ASN A 145 -23.87 2.04 -4.40
C ASN A 145 -23.19 3.10 -5.31
N GLU A 146 -23.86 3.63 -6.33
CA GLU A 146 -23.23 4.61 -7.22
C GLU A 146 -22.83 5.89 -6.47
N ALA A 147 -23.66 6.32 -5.52
CA ALA A 147 -23.34 7.43 -4.64
C ALA A 147 -22.08 7.13 -3.79
N PHE A 148 -21.97 5.92 -3.25
CA PHE A 148 -20.75 5.48 -2.54
C PHE A 148 -19.53 5.53 -3.45
N LEU A 149 -19.60 4.90 -4.64
CA LEU A 149 -18.47 4.81 -5.58
C LEU A 149 -17.98 6.21 -6.00
N GLN A 150 -18.90 7.11 -6.32
CA GLN A 150 -18.58 8.47 -6.73
C GLN A 150 -17.87 9.24 -5.60
N GLN A 151 -18.40 9.19 -4.37
CA GLN A 151 -17.78 9.88 -3.23
C GLN A 151 -16.40 9.30 -2.90
N MET A 152 -16.21 7.97 -3.04
CA MET A 152 -14.89 7.35 -2.89
C MET A 152 -13.92 7.74 -4.00
N VAL A 153 -14.37 7.88 -5.24
CA VAL A 153 -13.55 8.42 -6.34
C VAL A 153 -13.04 9.81 -6.00
N TYR A 154 -13.90 10.70 -5.48
CA TYR A 154 -13.47 12.02 -5.04
C TYR A 154 -12.45 11.94 -3.92
N ALA A 155 -12.71 11.14 -2.89
CA ALA A 155 -11.83 10.98 -1.75
C ALA A 155 -10.44 10.46 -2.17
N ILE A 156 -10.38 9.39 -2.97
CA ILE A 156 -9.15 8.80 -3.47
C ILE A 156 -8.40 9.77 -4.39
N SER A 157 -9.11 10.48 -5.26
CA SER A 157 -8.49 11.45 -6.18
C SER A 157 -7.81 12.57 -5.41
N CYS A 158 -8.50 13.12 -4.41
CA CYS A 158 -7.94 14.14 -3.54
C CYS A 158 -6.70 13.63 -2.77
N ARG A 159 -6.73 12.38 -2.27
CA ARG A 159 -5.61 11.79 -1.51
C ARG A 159 -4.42 11.34 -2.36
N SER A 160 -4.65 10.97 -3.60
CA SER A 160 -3.61 10.55 -4.56
C SER A 160 -2.96 11.73 -5.26
N ASN A 161 -3.61 12.89 -5.27
CA ASN A 161 -3.03 14.12 -5.79
C ASN A 161 -1.89 14.60 -4.89
N GLN A 162 -0.73 14.86 -5.50
CA GLN A 162 0.43 15.40 -4.80
C GLN A 162 0.42 16.93 -4.70
N ASN A 163 -0.46 17.59 -5.45
CA ASN A 163 -0.58 19.04 -5.48
C ASN A 163 -1.52 19.51 -4.35
N ASP A 164 -1.23 20.67 -3.76
CA ASP A 164 -2.07 21.38 -2.79
C ASP A 164 -2.76 20.50 -1.72
N THR A 165 -1.95 19.95 -0.82
CA THR A 165 -2.44 19.11 0.29
C THR A 165 -3.40 19.84 1.22
N LEU A 166 -3.33 21.18 1.30
CA LEU A 166 -4.17 21.99 2.18
C LEU A 166 -5.62 22.04 1.70
N PHE A 167 -5.84 22.11 0.39
CA PHE A 167 -7.18 22.10 -0.19
C PHE A 167 -7.76 20.69 -0.28
N PHE A 168 -6.99 19.72 -0.80
CA PHE A 168 -7.54 18.40 -1.09
C PHE A 168 -7.74 17.52 0.14
N HIS A 169 -6.96 17.71 1.20
CA HIS A 169 -7.08 16.86 2.39
C HIS A 169 -8.44 17.02 3.09
N PRO A 170 -8.93 18.23 3.43
CA PRO A 170 -10.26 18.38 4.02
C PRO A 170 -11.37 17.86 3.11
N LEU A 171 -11.27 18.14 1.80
CA LEU A 171 -12.25 17.67 0.82
C LEU A 171 -12.31 16.13 0.76
N ALA A 172 -11.14 15.46 0.78
CA ALA A 172 -11.07 14.01 0.84
C ALA A 172 -11.79 13.45 2.07
N THR A 173 -11.58 14.06 3.23
CA THR A 173 -12.23 13.65 4.48
C THR A 173 -13.74 13.80 4.38
N VAL A 174 -14.25 14.93 3.86
CA VAL A 174 -15.68 15.16 3.67
C VAL A 174 -16.29 14.15 2.70
N ALA A 175 -15.64 13.91 1.55
CA ALA A 175 -16.10 12.96 0.55
C ALA A 175 -16.12 11.52 1.11
N HIS A 176 -15.07 11.11 1.82
CA HIS A 176 -15.02 9.80 2.48
C HIS A 176 -16.14 9.66 3.52
N SER A 177 -16.34 10.66 4.39
CA SER A 177 -17.43 10.67 5.36
C SER A 177 -18.81 10.57 4.70
N LYS A 178 -19.03 11.26 3.57
CA LYS A 178 -20.25 11.14 2.77
C LYS A 178 -20.41 9.75 2.17
N ALA A 179 -19.34 9.16 1.65
CA ALA A 179 -19.37 7.79 1.13
C ALA A 179 -19.83 6.80 2.21
N LEU A 180 -19.29 6.90 3.43
CA LEU A 180 -19.64 6.00 4.53
C LEU A 180 -21.12 6.07 4.95
N GLN A 181 -21.84 7.15 4.67
CA GLN A 181 -23.30 7.23 4.90
C GLN A 181 -24.10 6.26 4.01
N TYR A 182 -23.52 5.85 2.88
CA TYR A 182 -24.12 4.89 1.96
C TYR A 182 -23.59 3.47 2.16
N PHE A 183 -22.57 3.27 3.01
CA PHE A 183 -21.85 2.00 3.14
C PHE A 183 -22.78 0.83 3.46
N GLU A 184 -23.58 0.93 4.53
CA GLU A 184 -24.48 -0.16 4.95
C GLU A 184 -25.43 -0.60 3.83
N LYS A 185 -25.97 0.36 3.06
CA LYS A 185 -26.87 0.06 1.94
C LYS A 185 -26.11 -0.48 0.73
N ALA A 186 -24.91 0.02 0.47
CA ALA A 186 -24.07 -0.42 -0.64
C ALA A 186 -23.48 -1.82 -0.41
N THR A 187 -23.39 -2.28 0.84
CA THR A 187 -22.89 -3.60 1.22
C THR A 187 -23.98 -4.53 1.77
N ALA A 188 -25.26 -4.25 1.50
CA ALA A 188 -26.37 -5.03 2.03
C ALA A 188 -26.36 -6.49 1.53
N ASP A 189 -25.91 -6.70 0.29
CA ASP A 189 -25.86 -8.01 -0.37
C ASP A 189 -24.41 -8.39 -0.72
N SER A 190 -24.11 -9.69 -0.76
CA SER A 190 -22.83 -10.21 -1.28
C SER A 190 -22.86 -10.14 -2.80
N SER A 191 -22.21 -9.14 -3.39
CA SER A 191 -22.27 -8.88 -4.84
C SER A 191 -20.96 -8.29 -5.39
N ILE A 192 -20.81 -8.28 -6.71
CA ILE A 192 -19.69 -7.60 -7.40
C ILE A 192 -19.61 -6.11 -6.99
N SER A 193 -20.77 -5.47 -6.83
CA SER A 193 -20.88 -4.09 -6.34
C SER A 193 -20.28 -3.90 -4.95
N THR A 194 -20.59 -4.82 -4.03
CA THR A 194 -20.02 -4.83 -2.68
C THR A 194 -18.51 -5.05 -2.70
N LEU A 195 -18.00 -5.84 -3.65
CA LEU A 195 -16.56 -6.01 -3.85
C LEU A 195 -15.90 -4.73 -4.36
N GLN A 196 -16.53 -3.98 -5.28
CA GLN A 196 -16.02 -2.66 -5.72
C GLN A 196 -15.92 -1.70 -4.53
N VAL A 197 -16.96 -1.65 -3.69
CA VAL A 197 -16.99 -0.87 -2.44
C VAL A 197 -15.82 -1.24 -1.53
N ALA A 198 -15.64 -2.54 -1.27
CA ALA A 198 -14.56 -3.05 -0.43
C ALA A 198 -13.17 -2.68 -0.97
N VAL A 199 -12.94 -2.84 -2.27
CA VAL A 199 -11.66 -2.54 -2.93
C VAL A 199 -11.35 -1.04 -2.90
N LEU A 200 -12.34 -0.16 -3.09
CA LEU A 200 -12.14 1.28 -2.97
C LEU A 200 -11.77 1.71 -1.54
N LEU A 201 -12.34 1.06 -0.53
CA LEU A 201 -11.93 1.31 0.87
C LEU A 201 -10.47 0.92 1.10
N VAL A 202 -10.04 -0.24 0.58
CA VAL A 202 -8.63 -0.67 0.65
C VAL A 202 -7.72 0.37 -0.01
N LEU A 203 -8.05 0.82 -1.22
CA LEU A 203 -7.28 1.85 -1.91
C LEU A 203 -7.22 3.15 -1.12
N TYR A 204 -8.35 3.60 -0.56
CA TYR A 204 -8.37 4.81 0.26
C TYR A 204 -7.46 4.67 1.49
N SER A 205 -7.46 3.52 2.16
CA SER A 205 -6.57 3.25 3.30
C SER A 205 -5.09 3.14 2.93
N LEU A 206 -4.74 2.82 1.69
CA LEU A 206 -3.35 2.93 1.21
C LEU A 206 -2.89 4.39 1.16
N PHE A 207 -3.83 5.34 1.06
CA PHE A 207 -3.53 6.75 1.01
C PHE A 207 -3.69 7.46 2.35
N ASP A 208 -4.69 7.06 3.14
CA ASP A 208 -5.03 7.55 4.46
C ASP A 208 -5.12 6.36 5.45
N PRO A 209 -3.98 5.89 6.00
CA PRO A 209 -3.94 4.73 6.90
C PRO A 209 -4.63 4.98 8.25
N LEU A 210 -5.02 6.22 8.56
CA LEU A 210 -5.66 6.58 9.83
C LEU A 210 -7.19 6.51 9.75
N SER A 211 -7.76 6.60 8.56
CA SER A 211 -9.21 6.53 8.32
C SER A 211 -9.76 5.10 8.29
N GLY A 212 -8.90 4.09 8.21
CA GLY A 212 -9.31 2.70 8.10
C GLY A 212 -8.20 1.73 8.50
N ASN A 213 -8.59 0.51 8.86
CA ASN A 213 -7.65 -0.57 9.10
C ASN A 213 -7.40 -1.31 7.78
N LEU A 214 -6.29 -0.98 7.11
CA LEU A 214 -5.88 -1.58 5.83
C LEU A 214 -5.95 -3.11 5.87
N SER A 215 -5.46 -3.74 6.93
CA SER A 215 -5.47 -5.21 7.04
C SER A 215 -6.88 -5.79 7.12
N GLN A 216 -7.78 -5.14 7.86
CA GLN A 216 -9.17 -5.60 7.96
C GLN A 216 -9.92 -5.41 6.65
N GLN A 217 -9.74 -4.27 5.98
CA GLN A 217 -10.40 -3.99 4.70
C GLN A 217 -9.91 -4.91 3.60
N VAL A 218 -8.59 -5.17 3.53
CA VAL A 218 -8.01 -6.14 2.60
C VAL A 218 -8.56 -7.54 2.88
N GLY A 219 -8.61 -7.96 4.16
CA GLY A 219 -9.15 -9.26 4.53
C GLY A 219 -10.63 -9.39 4.21
N PHE A 220 -11.42 -8.32 4.35
CA PHE A 220 -12.82 -8.29 3.96
C PHE A 220 -12.98 -8.44 2.44
N ALA A 221 -12.26 -7.63 1.66
CA ALA A 221 -12.29 -7.71 0.20
C ALA A 221 -11.86 -9.11 -0.31
N ALA A 222 -10.80 -9.68 0.25
CA ALA A 222 -10.32 -11.02 -0.09
C ALA A 222 -11.36 -12.11 0.19
N ARG A 223 -11.99 -12.09 1.37
CA ARG A 223 -13.05 -13.07 1.73
C ARG A 223 -14.25 -12.96 0.80
N LEU A 224 -14.69 -11.74 0.52
CA LEU A 224 -15.82 -11.49 -0.38
C LEU A 224 -15.50 -11.96 -1.81
N ALA A 225 -14.29 -11.70 -2.30
CA ALA A 225 -13.85 -12.21 -3.60
C ALA A 225 -13.88 -13.75 -3.69
N ILE A 226 -13.44 -14.44 -2.63
CA ILE A 226 -13.48 -15.90 -2.53
C ILE A 226 -14.94 -16.41 -2.53
N GLU A 227 -15.81 -15.78 -1.74
CA GLU A 227 -17.23 -16.14 -1.63
C GLU A 227 -17.97 -16.00 -2.97
N LEU A 228 -17.74 -14.90 -3.69
CA LEU A 228 -18.33 -14.65 -5.00
C LEU A 228 -17.85 -15.65 -6.04
N THR A 229 -16.56 -16.02 -6.01
CA THR A 229 -16.00 -17.04 -6.92
C THR A 229 -16.59 -18.43 -6.68
N GLY A 230 -16.92 -18.76 -5.43
CA GLY A 230 -17.54 -20.05 -5.07
C GLY A 230 -19.01 -20.15 -5.45
N SER A 231 -19.69 -19.01 -5.63
CA SER A 231 -21.14 -18.94 -5.83
C SER A 231 -21.56 -18.88 -7.31
N GLU A 232 -20.67 -18.44 -8.21
CA GLU A 232 -20.95 -18.33 -9.66
C GLU A 232 -20.05 -19.26 -10.51
N PRO A 233 -20.43 -20.54 -10.71
CA PRO A 233 -19.59 -21.48 -11.45
C PRO A 233 -19.66 -21.37 -12.98
N ASP A 234 -20.70 -20.76 -13.59
CA ASP A 234 -20.98 -20.94 -15.03
C ASP A 234 -20.93 -19.67 -15.92
N GLU A 235 -20.87 -18.45 -15.38
CA GLU A 235 -20.64 -17.23 -16.17
C GLU A 235 -19.76 -16.26 -15.38
N SER A 236 -18.43 -16.45 -15.41
CA SER A 236 -17.52 -15.54 -14.70
C SER A 236 -17.62 -14.14 -15.29
N SER A 237 -18.33 -13.24 -14.61
CA SER A 237 -18.39 -11.83 -14.97
C SER A 237 -16.97 -11.29 -15.19
N PRO A 238 -16.66 -10.63 -16.32
CA PRO A 238 -15.33 -10.09 -16.58
C PRO A 238 -14.90 -9.08 -15.51
N MET A 239 -15.87 -8.36 -14.94
CA MET A 239 -15.64 -7.46 -13.81
C MET A 239 -15.24 -8.24 -12.54
N LEU A 240 -15.89 -9.37 -12.24
CA LEU A 240 -15.51 -10.19 -11.09
C LEU A 240 -14.07 -10.70 -11.21
N SER A 241 -13.69 -11.24 -12.37
CA SER A 241 -12.31 -11.67 -12.65
C SER A 241 -11.30 -10.53 -12.47
N THR A 242 -11.66 -9.35 -12.96
CA THR A 242 -10.86 -8.12 -12.81
C THR A 242 -10.68 -7.74 -11.34
N LEU A 243 -11.76 -7.71 -10.57
CA LEU A 243 -11.72 -7.36 -9.14
C LEU A 243 -10.99 -8.40 -8.29
N ILE A 244 -11.06 -9.69 -8.65
CA ILE A 244 -10.26 -10.74 -8.00
C ILE A 244 -8.77 -10.46 -8.18
N LYS A 245 -8.33 -10.15 -9.42
CA LYS A 245 -6.91 -9.80 -9.69
C LYS A 245 -6.50 -8.53 -8.94
N VAL A 246 -7.34 -7.49 -8.94
CA VAL A 246 -7.08 -6.26 -8.18
C VAL A 246 -6.96 -6.54 -6.69
N THR A 247 -7.89 -7.31 -6.12
CA THR A 247 -7.87 -7.69 -4.70
C THR A 247 -6.62 -8.50 -4.36
N TYR A 248 -6.23 -9.44 -5.22
CA TYR A 248 -4.98 -10.20 -5.06
C TYR A 248 -3.75 -9.30 -5.04
N CYS A 249 -3.67 -8.30 -5.94
CA CYS A 249 -2.57 -7.35 -6.00
C CYS A 249 -2.48 -6.52 -4.71
N LEU A 250 -3.61 -5.95 -4.28
CA LEU A 250 -3.69 -5.12 -3.07
C LEU A 250 -3.38 -5.93 -1.81
N GLU A 251 -3.86 -7.17 -1.73
CA GLU A 251 -3.54 -8.05 -0.62
C GLU A 251 -2.04 -8.36 -0.58
N ASN A 252 -1.44 -8.75 -1.70
CA ASN A 252 -0.01 -9.07 -1.73
C ASN A 252 0.88 -7.86 -1.43
N GLN A 253 0.46 -6.67 -1.84
CA GLN A 253 1.14 -5.42 -1.49
C GLN A 253 1.09 -5.18 0.02
N ALA A 254 -0.09 -5.27 0.64
CA ALA A 254 -0.26 -5.08 2.08
C ALA A 254 0.43 -6.17 2.91
N CYS A 255 0.27 -7.43 2.53
CA CYS A 255 0.85 -8.58 3.21
C CYS A 255 2.38 -8.60 3.09
N GLY A 256 2.94 -8.23 1.93
CA GLY A 256 4.38 -8.09 1.76
C GLY A 256 4.99 -7.00 2.65
N PHE A 257 4.25 -5.92 2.89
CA PHE A 257 4.68 -4.86 3.80
C PHE A 257 4.57 -5.27 5.27
N LEU A 258 3.47 -5.91 5.66
CA LEU A 258 3.20 -6.30 7.05
C LEU A 258 3.84 -7.63 7.45
N ASP A 259 4.64 -8.24 6.56
CA ASP A 259 5.23 -9.57 6.75
C ASP A 259 4.17 -10.63 7.15
N ARG A 260 3.06 -10.63 6.41
CA ARG A 260 1.93 -11.54 6.62
C ARG A 260 1.76 -12.46 5.41
N PRO A 261 1.27 -13.70 5.62
CA PRO A 261 0.84 -14.53 4.50
C PRO A 261 -0.42 -13.95 3.85
N ALA A 262 -0.48 -13.99 2.52
CA ALA A 262 -1.71 -13.69 1.77
C ALA A 262 -2.74 -14.82 1.95
N SER A 263 -4.02 -14.47 1.98
CA SER A 263 -5.13 -15.42 2.10
C SER A 263 -5.69 -15.84 0.75
N MET A 264 -5.63 -14.97 -0.26
CA MET A 264 -6.06 -15.31 -1.60
C MET A 264 -5.15 -16.35 -2.25
N GLN A 265 -5.76 -17.25 -3.01
CA GLN A 265 -5.03 -18.18 -3.85
C GLN A 265 -4.39 -17.43 -5.02
N GLU A 266 -3.22 -17.90 -5.43
CA GLU A 266 -2.55 -17.38 -6.61
C GLU A 266 -3.42 -17.61 -7.86
N PRO A 267 -3.65 -16.59 -8.71
CA PRO A 267 -4.37 -16.77 -9.96
C PRO A 267 -3.73 -17.86 -10.83
N GLY A 268 -4.57 -18.76 -11.37
CA GLY A 268 -4.12 -19.91 -12.17
C GLY A 268 -3.63 -19.55 -13.58
N THR A 269 -3.67 -18.28 -13.98
CA THR A 269 -3.18 -17.84 -15.29
C THR A 269 -1.67 -18.04 -15.40
N PRO A 270 -1.12 -18.32 -16.59
CA PRO A 270 0.32 -18.36 -16.79
C PRO A 270 0.99 -17.04 -16.37
N LEU A 271 2.21 -17.11 -15.83
CA LEU A 271 3.00 -15.91 -15.57
C LEU A 271 3.50 -15.37 -16.91
N THR A 272 2.99 -14.20 -17.31
CA THR A 272 3.39 -13.55 -18.56
C THR A 272 3.82 -12.11 -18.27
N LEU A 273 5.00 -11.73 -18.75
CA LEU A 273 5.55 -10.37 -18.57
C LEU A 273 5.10 -9.45 -19.71
N SER A 274 3.83 -9.53 -20.11
CA SER A 274 3.28 -8.66 -21.14
C SER A 274 2.92 -7.31 -20.56
N VAL A 275 3.47 -6.23 -21.13
CA VAL A 275 3.15 -4.84 -20.75
C VAL A 275 1.84 -4.33 -21.37
N THR A 276 1.18 -5.12 -22.21
CA THR A 276 -0.03 -4.73 -22.94
C THR A 276 -1.27 -4.60 -22.04
N ASP A 277 -1.32 -5.40 -20.97
CA ASP A 277 -2.38 -5.34 -19.97
C ASP A 277 -1.76 -4.95 -18.62
N PRO A 278 -1.94 -3.69 -18.19
CA PRO A 278 -1.46 -3.18 -16.90
C PRO A 278 -1.79 -4.06 -15.70
N LEU A 279 -3.01 -4.59 -15.62
CA LEU A 279 -3.46 -5.35 -14.47
C LEU A 279 -2.83 -6.74 -14.45
N ASP A 280 -2.74 -7.40 -15.61
CA ASP A 280 -2.07 -8.70 -15.70
C ASP A 280 -0.56 -8.60 -15.47
N PHE A 281 0.06 -7.52 -15.95
CA PHE A 281 1.45 -7.23 -15.64
C PHE A 281 1.65 -7.02 -14.14
N LEU A 282 0.84 -6.15 -13.51
CA LEU A 282 0.89 -5.88 -12.08
C LEU A 282 0.67 -7.16 -11.25
N CYS A 283 -0.33 -7.95 -11.63
CA CYS A 283 -0.64 -9.21 -10.97
C CYS A 283 0.54 -10.19 -11.09
N THR A 284 1.18 -10.28 -12.26
CA THR A 284 2.36 -11.11 -12.48
C THR A 284 3.52 -10.68 -11.57
N LEU A 285 3.75 -9.38 -11.42
CA LEU A 285 4.79 -8.85 -10.52
C LEU A 285 4.51 -9.26 -9.06
N TYR A 286 3.28 -9.07 -8.56
CA TYR A 286 2.96 -9.47 -7.19
C TYR A 286 3.03 -10.99 -6.96
N ARG A 287 2.70 -11.81 -7.98
CA ARG A 287 2.89 -13.26 -7.93
C ARG A 287 4.37 -13.63 -7.83
N ILE A 288 5.23 -13.00 -8.62
CA ILE A 288 6.69 -13.16 -8.52
C ILE A 288 7.17 -12.77 -7.13
N GLN A 289 6.68 -11.65 -6.59
CA GLN A 289 7.06 -11.22 -5.26
C GLN A 289 6.64 -12.23 -4.18
N ALA A 290 5.41 -12.74 -4.26
CA ALA A 290 4.89 -13.75 -3.35
C ALA A 290 5.68 -15.06 -3.42
N ARG A 291 5.97 -15.55 -4.63
CA ARG A 291 6.78 -16.76 -4.84
C ARG A 291 8.22 -16.59 -4.35
N THR A 292 8.80 -15.41 -4.50
CA THR A 292 10.14 -15.10 -3.95
C THR A 292 10.14 -15.21 -2.44
N ARG A 293 9.18 -14.58 -1.76
CA ARG A 293 9.03 -14.68 -0.29
C ARG A 293 8.82 -16.12 0.18
N ALA A 294 8.13 -16.93 -0.62
CA ALA A 294 7.91 -18.35 -0.33
C ALA A 294 9.10 -19.25 -0.69
N GLY A 295 10.15 -18.74 -1.35
CA GLY A 295 11.27 -19.55 -1.86
C GLY A 295 10.88 -20.49 -3.01
N LEU A 296 9.86 -20.14 -3.80
CA LEU A 296 9.27 -20.95 -4.87
C LEU A 296 9.47 -20.34 -6.27
N LEU A 297 10.27 -19.27 -6.39
CA LEU A 297 10.50 -18.62 -7.67
C LEU A 297 11.52 -19.41 -8.52
N ASP A 298 11.18 -19.63 -9.79
CA ASP A 298 12.06 -20.23 -10.79
C ASP A 298 13.14 -19.26 -11.28
N ASP A 299 14.36 -19.77 -11.49
CA ASP A 299 15.52 -18.96 -11.90
C ASP A 299 15.39 -18.40 -13.31
N ASN A 300 14.70 -19.07 -14.24
CA ASN A 300 14.50 -18.53 -15.59
C ASN A 300 13.59 -17.31 -15.56
N LEU A 301 12.53 -17.35 -14.74
CA LEU A 301 11.62 -16.21 -14.60
C LEU A 301 12.31 -15.03 -13.92
N ARG A 302 13.16 -15.30 -12.90
CA ARG A 302 14.03 -14.30 -12.27
C ARG A 302 14.92 -13.62 -13.32
N ASN A 303 15.61 -14.40 -14.16
CA ASN A 303 16.49 -13.85 -15.19
C ASN A 303 15.73 -13.07 -16.26
N THR A 304 14.55 -13.55 -16.67
CA THR A 304 13.72 -12.87 -17.67
C THR A 304 13.28 -11.48 -17.20
N LEU A 305 12.94 -11.33 -15.91
CA LEU A 305 12.53 -10.05 -15.34
C LEU A 305 13.66 -9.00 -15.36
N LEU A 306 14.92 -9.44 -15.26
CA LEU A 306 16.10 -8.57 -15.30
C LEU A 306 16.49 -8.14 -16.71
N LEU A 307 15.96 -8.82 -17.74
CA LEU A 307 16.29 -8.60 -19.15
C LEU A 307 15.14 -7.96 -19.94
N LEU A 308 14.19 -7.32 -19.25
CA LEU A 308 13.10 -6.60 -19.92
C LEU A 308 13.66 -5.41 -20.71
N ASP A 309 13.14 -5.23 -21.92
CA ASP A 309 13.56 -4.20 -22.87
C ASP A 309 13.19 -2.79 -22.38
N ASP A 310 14.18 -1.89 -22.35
CA ASP A 310 14.02 -0.52 -21.83
C ASP A 310 12.97 0.29 -22.61
N ASP A 311 12.86 0.09 -23.93
CA ASP A 311 11.88 0.77 -24.79
C ASP A 311 10.43 0.46 -24.39
N ALA A 312 10.18 -0.77 -23.92
CA ALA A 312 8.87 -1.18 -23.42
C ALA A 312 8.57 -0.56 -22.06
N LEU A 313 9.60 -0.33 -21.23
CA LEU A 313 9.47 0.21 -19.88
C LEU A 313 9.16 1.71 -19.88
N GLU A 314 9.65 2.48 -20.86
CA GLU A 314 9.39 3.92 -20.97
C GLU A 314 7.90 4.27 -21.10
N ARG A 315 7.10 3.35 -21.66
CA ARG A 315 5.66 3.53 -21.88
C ARG A 315 4.81 3.16 -20.66
N LEU A 316 5.40 2.52 -19.66
CA LEU A 316 4.67 2.09 -18.48
C LEU A 316 4.21 3.26 -17.63
N HIS A 317 3.06 3.11 -16.99
CA HIS A 317 2.65 4.01 -15.93
C HIS A 317 3.69 3.97 -14.79
N PRO A 318 4.10 5.10 -14.19
CA PRO A 318 5.17 5.11 -13.18
C PRO A 318 4.93 4.20 -11.98
N ASN A 319 3.68 3.96 -11.57
CA ASN A 319 3.36 2.99 -10.52
C ASN A 319 3.59 1.52 -10.94
N LEU A 320 3.39 1.16 -12.22
CA LEU A 320 3.75 -0.19 -12.71
C LEU A 320 5.27 -0.33 -12.74
N LEU A 321 5.94 0.70 -13.26
CA LEU A 321 7.40 0.73 -13.32
C LEU A 321 8.00 0.65 -11.91
N SER A 322 7.40 1.31 -10.91
CA SER A 322 7.85 1.20 -9.53
C SER A 322 7.68 -0.20 -9.00
N THR A 323 6.52 -0.85 -9.21
CA THR A 323 6.32 -2.23 -8.77
C THR A 323 7.28 -3.20 -9.47
N LEU A 324 7.64 -2.96 -10.73
CA LEU A 324 8.68 -3.70 -11.42
C LEU A 324 10.03 -3.51 -10.73
N ARG A 325 10.47 -2.26 -10.50
CA ARG A 325 11.74 -1.96 -9.84
C ARG A 325 11.77 -2.45 -8.38
N GLU A 326 10.66 -2.39 -7.66
CA GLU A 326 10.49 -2.99 -6.32
C GLU A 326 10.72 -4.51 -6.38
N THR A 327 10.15 -5.17 -7.40
CA THR A 327 10.31 -6.62 -7.61
C THR A 327 11.77 -6.96 -7.95
N GLN A 328 12.39 -6.25 -8.88
CA GLN A 328 13.79 -6.45 -9.25
C GLN A 328 14.74 -6.19 -8.06
N PHE A 329 14.51 -5.11 -7.31
CA PHE A 329 15.26 -4.79 -6.10
C PHE A 329 15.11 -5.86 -5.03
N MET A 330 13.91 -6.41 -4.82
CA MET A 330 13.68 -7.50 -3.88
C MET A 330 14.40 -8.80 -4.31
N LEU A 331 14.53 -9.06 -5.62
CA LEU A 331 15.24 -10.21 -6.14
C LEU A 331 16.77 -10.06 -6.04
N HIS A 332 17.27 -8.85 -6.28
CA HIS A 332 18.69 -8.51 -6.32
C HIS A 332 18.93 -7.12 -5.71
N PRO A 333 19.09 -7.02 -4.37
CA PRO A 333 19.24 -5.76 -3.65
C PRO A 333 20.63 -5.17 -3.86
N THR A 334 20.87 -4.61 -5.05
CA THR A 334 22.12 -3.95 -5.43
C THR A 334 21.99 -2.43 -5.38
N ALA A 335 23.10 -1.72 -5.29
CA ALA A 335 23.12 -0.25 -5.31
C ALA A 335 22.54 0.33 -6.61
N LEU A 336 22.71 -0.38 -7.74
CA LEU A 336 22.11 -0.01 -9.03
C LEU A 336 20.58 -0.13 -8.97
N ALA A 337 20.05 -1.29 -8.56
CA ALA A 337 18.60 -1.50 -8.44
C ALA A 337 17.96 -0.52 -7.44
N ALA A 338 18.65 -0.20 -6.33
CA ALA A 338 18.21 0.80 -5.38
C ALA A 338 18.15 2.23 -5.98
N THR A 339 19.13 2.58 -6.82
CA THR A 339 19.20 3.86 -7.53
C THR A 339 18.07 3.98 -8.56
N GLU A 340 17.85 2.94 -9.36
CA GLU A 340 16.75 2.89 -10.32
C GLU A 340 15.39 3.02 -9.64
N LEU A 341 15.17 2.27 -8.55
CA LEU A 341 13.94 2.34 -7.77
C LEU A 341 13.69 3.74 -7.22
N THR A 342 14.71 4.37 -6.62
CA THR A 342 14.62 5.75 -6.10
C THR A 342 14.30 6.74 -7.21
N THR A 343 14.90 6.55 -8.40
CA THR A 343 14.68 7.42 -9.55
C THR A 343 13.24 7.35 -10.07
N VAL A 344 12.62 6.17 -10.09
CA VAL A 344 11.21 6.01 -10.51
C VAL A 344 10.26 6.80 -9.60
N TYR A 345 10.54 6.85 -8.30
CA TYR A 345 9.73 7.60 -7.33
C TYR A 345 9.82 9.11 -7.46
N LEU A 346 10.83 9.63 -8.17
CA LEU A 346 10.94 11.07 -8.48
C LEU A 346 10.01 11.50 -9.62
N ASN A 347 9.37 10.55 -10.31
CA ASN A 347 8.45 10.90 -11.40
C ASN A 347 7.22 11.66 -10.86
N ASP A 348 6.89 12.81 -11.44
CA ASP A 348 5.77 13.65 -10.99
C ASP A 348 4.40 12.94 -11.08
N ARG A 349 4.27 11.97 -12.00
CA ARG A 349 3.04 11.17 -12.17
C ARG A 349 3.01 9.92 -11.28
N TYR A 350 4.06 9.65 -10.51
CA TYR A 350 4.05 8.55 -9.55
C TYR A 350 3.02 8.84 -8.44
N ILE A 351 2.27 7.84 -8.00
CA ILE A 351 1.30 8.00 -6.91
C ILE A 351 1.82 7.29 -5.66
N PRO A 352 2.33 8.01 -4.64
CA PRO A 352 2.82 7.40 -3.43
C PRO A 352 1.67 6.86 -2.58
N THR A 353 1.90 5.69 -1.98
CA THR A 353 1.06 5.06 -0.95
C THR A 353 1.80 5.04 0.38
N VAL A 354 1.12 4.72 1.48
CA VAL A 354 1.72 4.64 2.82
C VAL A 354 2.88 3.63 2.88
N LEU A 355 2.95 2.74 1.91
CA LEU A 355 3.97 1.71 1.79
C LEU A 355 5.21 2.19 1.02
N THR A 356 5.11 3.25 0.22
CA THR A 356 6.24 3.77 -0.58
C THR A 356 7.43 4.22 0.27
N PRO A 357 7.25 4.97 1.38
CA PRO A 357 8.38 5.38 2.23
C PRO A 357 9.27 4.21 2.67
N HIS A 358 8.69 3.03 2.90
CA HIS A 358 9.43 1.82 3.26
C HIS A 358 10.36 1.34 2.15
N TRP A 359 9.89 1.32 0.91
CA TRP A 359 10.72 0.96 -0.22
C TRP A 359 11.85 1.96 -0.45
N VAL A 360 11.58 3.25 -0.30
CA VAL A 360 12.62 4.30 -0.35
C VAL A 360 13.66 4.09 0.74
N PHE A 361 13.23 3.83 1.98
CA PHE A 361 14.14 3.55 3.09
C PHE A 361 15.03 2.31 2.84
N LYS A 362 14.45 1.22 2.32
CA LYS A 362 15.20 0.01 1.98
C LYS A 362 16.23 0.27 0.88
N ALA A 363 15.83 0.94 -0.20
CA ALA A 363 16.73 1.31 -1.28
C ALA A 363 17.87 2.22 -0.78
N ALA A 364 17.52 3.24 0.01
CA ALA A 364 18.50 4.17 0.57
C ALA A 364 19.47 3.49 1.54
N SER A 365 19.03 2.49 2.31
CA SER A 365 19.92 1.70 3.17
C SER A 365 20.99 0.98 2.35
N VAL A 366 20.61 0.32 1.26
CA VAL A 366 21.56 -0.37 0.35
C VAL A 366 22.51 0.63 -0.31
N ILE A 367 22.02 1.82 -0.67
CA ILE A 367 22.88 2.90 -1.21
C ILE A 367 23.93 3.32 -0.18
N VAL A 368 23.53 3.61 1.06
CA VAL A 368 24.44 4.03 2.14
C VAL A 368 25.52 2.96 2.40
N GLU A 369 25.14 1.69 2.45
CA GLU A 369 26.06 0.57 2.65
C GLU A 369 27.06 0.42 1.48
N ALA A 370 26.68 0.80 0.26
CA ALA A 370 27.53 0.72 -0.92
C ALA A 370 28.50 1.91 -1.09
N VAL A 371 28.24 3.06 -0.46
CA VAL A 371 29.07 4.27 -0.59
C VAL A 371 30.53 4.03 -0.20
N PRO A 372 30.87 3.41 0.95
CA PRO A 372 32.27 3.19 1.34
C PRO A 372 33.04 2.26 0.41
N ALA A 373 32.34 1.33 -0.25
CA ALA A 373 32.94 0.33 -1.13
C ALA A 373 33.18 0.84 -2.56
N THR A 374 32.66 2.01 -2.91
CA THR A 374 32.66 2.54 -4.29
C THR A 374 33.58 3.74 -4.41
N GLN A 375 34.46 3.75 -5.44
CA GLN A 375 35.37 4.87 -5.71
C GLN A 375 34.85 5.76 -6.86
N ASP A 376 35.33 7.00 -6.90
CA ASP A 376 35.18 7.98 -7.99
C ASP A 376 33.74 8.42 -8.34
N ALA A 377 33.40 8.51 -9.64
CA ALA A 377 32.16 9.09 -10.15
C ALA A 377 30.90 8.33 -9.72
N SER A 378 31.02 7.02 -9.46
CA SER A 378 29.92 6.19 -8.98
C SER A 378 29.53 6.56 -7.55
N GLN A 379 30.49 6.96 -6.71
CA GLN A 379 30.22 7.42 -5.35
C GLN A 379 29.37 8.70 -5.33
N SER A 380 29.68 9.66 -6.20
CA SER A 380 28.89 10.90 -6.35
C SER A 380 27.43 10.62 -6.73
N ARG A 381 27.19 9.68 -7.65
CA ARG A 381 25.84 9.25 -8.02
C ARG A 381 25.10 8.60 -6.84
N LEU A 382 25.76 7.76 -6.05
CA LEU A 382 25.16 7.15 -4.87
C LEU A 382 24.77 8.21 -3.82
N LEU A 383 25.65 9.17 -3.56
CA LEU A 383 25.36 10.29 -2.65
C LEU A 383 24.20 11.16 -3.15
N GLN A 384 24.13 11.42 -4.46
CA GLN A 384 23.00 12.14 -5.06
C GLN A 384 21.68 11.38 -4.84
N ASN A 385 21.67 10.06 -5.08
CA ASN A 385 20.46 9.25 -4.88
C ASN A 385 20.06 9.11 -3.40
N TYR A 386 21.03 9.08 -2.49
CA TYR A 386 20.76 9.21 -1.07
C TYR A 386 20.07 10.55 -0.75
N GLY A 387 20.55 11.66 -1.34
CA GLY A 387 19.91 12.97 -1.23
C GLY A 387 18.47 12.96 -1.75
N HIS A 388 18.23 12.33 -2.92
CA HIS A 388 16.88 12.14 -3.47
C HIS A 388 15.97 11.34 -2.53
N ALA A 389 16.44 10.22 -1.99
CA ALA A 389 15.66 9.41 -1.05
C ALA A 389 15.29 10.19 0.22
N THR A 390 16.24 10.95 0.76
CA THR A 390 16.04 11.84 1.91
C THR A 390 14.98 12.90 1.62
N ALA A 391 15.05 13.52 0.43
CA ALA A 391 14.05 14.51 -0.01
C ALA A 391 12.66 13.90 -0.18
N LEU A 392 12.55 12.69 -0.75
CA LEU A 392 11.28 11.96 -0.89
C LEU A 392 10.64 11.65 0.46
N LEU A 393 11.41 11.09 1.41
CA LEU A 393 10.93 10.81 2.76
C LEU A 393 10.53 12.10 3.50
N GLY A 394 11.32 13.17 3.34
CA GLY A 394 10.99 14.50 3.87
C GLY A 394 9.66 15.03 3.31
N LYS A 395 9.46 14.97 1.99
CA LYS A 395 8.23 15.37 1.32
C LYS A 395 7.02 14.60 1.87
N TRP A 396 7.12 13.29 1.99
CA TRP A 396 6.00 12.46 2.44
C TRP A 396 5.80 12.44 3.95
N SER A 397 6.76 12.96 4.74
CA SER A 397 6.61 13.14 6.19
C SER A 397 5.51 14.14 6.57
N ALA A 398 5.10 15.02 5.64
CA ALA A 398 3.94 15.90 5.82
C ALA A 398 2.61 15.15 5.75
N ARG A 399 2.61 13.94 5.17
CA ARG A 399 1.43 13.12 4.93
C ARG A 399 1.36 11.91 5.87
N TRP A 400 2.50 11.26 6.11
CA TRP A 400 2.58 10.08 6.95
C TRP A 400 3.73 10.21 7.93
N ASP A 401 3.43 10.14 9.22
CA ASP A 401 4.46 10.23 10.27
C ASP A 401 5.50 9.11 10.16
N ALA A 402 5.12 7.92 9.68
CA ALA A 402 6.05 6.82 9.42
C ALA A 402 7.20 7.23 8.46
N ALA A 403 6.95 8.09 7.47
CA ALA A 403 8.00 8.57 6.57
C ALA A 403 9.01 9.48 7.31
N ARG A 404 8.56 10.25 8.30
CA ARG A 404 9.43 11.06 9.18
C ARG A 404 10.36 10.17 9.99
N VAL A 405 9.81 9.11 10.57
CA VAL A 405 10.59 8.19 11.38
C VAL A 405 11.63 7.46 10.53
N LEU A 406 11.24 6.95 9.35
CA LEU A 406 12.17 6.30 8.42
C LEU A 406 13.29 7.25 7.95
N LEU A 407 12.99 8.53 7.72
CA LEU A 407 13.99 9.55 7.41
C LEU A 407 15.03 9.68 8.54
N GLN A 408 14.57 9.74 9.79
CA GLN A 408 15.45 9.85 10.96
C GLN A 408 16.33 8.61 11.12
N CYS A 409 15.76 7.40 10.99
CA CYS A 409 16.52 6.15 11.01
C CYS A 409 17.60 6.13 9.92
N LEU A 410 17.28 6.60 8.71
CA LEU A 410 18.22 6.67 7.60
C LEU A 410 19.37 7.64 7.90
N GLN A 411 19.09 8.79 8.50
CA GLN A 411 20.12 9.77 8.90
C GLN A 411 21.03 9.24 10.01
N LEU A 412 20.49 8.46 10.96
CA LEU A 412 21.27 7.81 12.02
C LEU A 412 22.22 6.75 11.45
N LYS A 413 21.77 5.94 10.48
CA LYS A 413 22.63 4.95 9.81
C LYS A 413 23.88 5.58 9.19
N VAL A 414 23.75 6.75 8.56
CA VAL A 414 24.91 7.47 7.99
C VAL A 414 25.87 7.94 9.08
N LYS A 415 25.35 8.45 10.21
CA LYS A 415 26.17 8.91 11.34
C LYS A 415 26.91 7.77 12.06
N GLY A 416 26.37 6.56 12.04
CA GLY A 416 27.02 5.39 12.65
C GLY A 416 27.99 4.66 11.71
N GLY A 417 27.90 4.89 10.39
CA GLY A 417 28.77 4.30 9.38
C GLY A 417 29.92 5.20 8.91
N MET A 418 29.92 6.47 9.30
CA MET A 418 31.07 7.39 9.27
C MET A 418 31.76 7.40 10.63
#